data_AF-A0AB72Z515-F1
#
_entry.id   AF-A0AB72Z515-F1
#
_cell.length_a   1.000
_cell.length_b   1.000
_cell.length_c   1.000
_cell.angle_alpha   90.00
_cell.angle_beta   90.00
_cell.angle_gamma   90.00
#
_symmetry.space_group_name_H-M   'P 1'
#
loop_
_entity.id
_entity.type
_entity.pdbx_description
1 polymer ?
#
loop_
_entity_poly.entity_id
_entity_poly.type
_entity_poly.pdbx_seq_one_letter_code
_entity_poly.pdbx_strand_id
1 'polypeptide(L)'
;MNKILKGLVAVAATAAMAVAGFAGASAAMAVTTGSYTITVNEKNDKHTFNAYQVFKGDLKESQNEQGGVTSRALSNIEWGSGVSEAGKTALYDWASLTFDADKTAAKVAEKLTTNTGTVTAESFSNALAGKTGQAAHLTDTKVPLIQNAGKTAYTGTVTEAGYYLIVDEKTGEALGNNDAYSAYIMQVVGDVTVDPKSKTPTVKKEVQDEPGDKDTESQDQEGWGNTADHAIGESFNFRLTATIPGDANFKAYESYKVVFNDTMSKGITFEKINSVKVKYGDTTLKLADDDYTKTDPVAVPGATDGSKAWTLTIADLKKITDFPAEALGTQEITVAVEYAAHLNNDAVVTNTNGATTTNKNGVSLDYSNNPNVGGEGDTGHTPGNDVYVYSFKIDNTKYAGKNEAGNELAGRRIHPVQI
;
A
#
# COMPACT_ATOMS: atom_id res chain seq x y z
N MET A 1 34.93 -9.34 3.84
CA MET A 1 34.11 -8.12 3.99
C MET A 1 33.04 -8.11 2.92
N ASN A 2 31.91 -8.77 3.16
CA ASN A 2 30.77 -8.73 2.25
C ASN A 2 29.91 -7.53 2.63
N LYS A 3 30.02 -6.43 1.89
CA LYS A 3 29.14 -5.28 2.09
C LYS A 3 27.78 -5.61 1.47
N ILE A 4 26.81 -5.66 2.37
CA ILE A 4 25.42 -6.01 2.16
C ILE A 4 24.77 -4.96 1.24
N LEU A 5 24.15 -5.38 0.14
CA LEU A 5 23.19 -4.58 -0.63
C LEU A 5 22.00 -4.27 0.29
N LYS A 6 21.95 -3.06 0.85
CA LYS A 6 20.83 -2.56 1.65
C LYS A 6 20.31 -1.30 0.99
N GLY A 7 19.13 -1.42 0.40
CA GLY A 7 18.28 -0.28 0.08
C GLY A 7 18.07 -0.03 -1.41
N LEU A 8 16.82 -0.27 -1.80
CA LEU A 8 16.02 0.57 -2.68
C LEU A 8 16.04 0.24 -4.18
N VAL A 9 14.83 0.25 -4.75
CA VAL A 9 14.45 -0.25 -6.08
C VAL A 9 14.50 -1.79 -6.16
N ALA A 10 13.55 -2.41 -6.87
CA ALA A 10 13.68 -3.80 -7.31
C ALA A 10 14.81 -3.87 -8.35
N VAL A 11 16.05 -3.73 -7.89
CA VAL A 11 17.25 -3.83 -8.71
C VAL A 11 17.49 -5.31 -8.98
N ALA A 12 17.02 -5.80 -10.12
CA ALA A 12 17.60 -7.02 -10.68
C ALA A 12 18.99 -6.64 -11.24
N ALA A 13 19.97 -6.62 -10.34
CA ALA A 13 21.36 -6.32 -10.65
C ALA A 13 21.99 -7.50 -11.39
N THR A 14 22.32 -7.36 -12.68
CA THR A 14 23.51 -7.97 -13.30
C THR A 14 23.82 -7.31 -14.66
N ALA A 15 24.17 -6.03 -14.67
CA ALA A 15 25.04 -5.46 -15.70
C ALA A 15 25.99 -4.47 -15.03
N ALA A 16 27.31 -4.65 -15.19
CA ALA A 16 28.32 -3.76 -14.62
C ALA A 16 28.64 -2.67 -15.65
N MET A 17 28.54 -1.38 -15.30
CA MET A 17 29.01 -0.32 -16.19
C MET A 17 30.55 -0.36 -16.24
N ALA A 18 31.12 -0.56 -17.42
CA ALA A 18 32.57 -0.53 -17.60
C ALA A 18 32.96 0.84 -18.16
N VAL A 19 33.43 1.75 -17.29
CA VAL A 19 33.99 3.03 -17.69
C VAL A 19 35.45 2.80 -18.09
N ALA A 20 35.68 2.25 -19.29
CA ALA A 20 37.03 1.98 -19.77
C ALA A 20 37.61 3.20 -20.51
N GLY A 21 38.60 3.85 -19.90
CA GLY A 21 39.69 4.47 -20.65
C GLY A 21 40.66 3.38 -21.08
N PHE A 22 40.76 3.13 -22.38
CA PHE A 22 41.79 2.37 -23.11
C PHE A 22 42.60 1.29 -22.35
N ALA A 23 42.45 0.02 -22.80
CA ALA A 23 43.46 -1.05 -22.94
C ALA A 23 43.11 -2.40 -22.28
N GLY A 24 43.19 -3.48 -23.08
CA GLY A 24 43.18 -4.87 -22.64
C GLY A 24 42.33 -5.78 -23.52
N ALA A 25 42.93 -6.30 -24.61
CA ALA A 25 42.29 -7.29 -25.46
C ALA A 25 42.19 -8.65 -24.75
N SER A 26 41.01 -8.97 -24.23
CA SER A 26 40.54 -10.34 -24.06
C SER A 26 39.31 -10.50 -24.95
N ALA A 27 39.26 -11.58 -25.73
CA ALA A 27 38.25 -11.80 -26.77
C ALA A 27 36.83 -11.72 -26.19
N ALA A 28 36.21 -10.54 -26.32
CA ALA A 28 34.81 -10.28 -26.05
C ALA A 28 34.17 -9.91 -27.38
N MET A 29 33.17 -10.68 -27.81
CA MET A 29 32.42 -10.37 -29.02
C MET A 29 31.48 -9.19 -28.71
N ALA A 30 31.57 -8.12 -29.51
CA ALA A 30 30.56 -7.08 -29.49
C ALA A 30 29.23 -7.67 -30.00
N VAL A 31 28.14 -7.49 -29.27
CA VAL A 31 26.82 -7.87 -29.76
C VAL A 31 26.38 -6.81 -30.77
N THR A 32 26.34 -7.16 -32.05
CA THR A 32 25.76 -6.32 -33.11
C THR A 32 24.23 -6.32 -32.98
N THR A 33 23.64 -5.13 -32.80
CA THR A 33 22.22 -4.77 -33.04
C THR A 33 21.21 -5.91 -32.87
N GLY A 34 20.72 -6.09 -31.65
CA GLY A 34 19.58 -6.93 -31.33
C GLY A 34 18.44 -6.12 -30.72
N SER A 35 17.19 -6.54 -30.94
CA SER A 35 16.04 -6.07 -30.19
C SER A 35 16.05 -6.70 -28.79
N TYR A 36 15.84 -5.91 -27.74
CA TYR A 36 15.80 -6.38 -26.35
C TYR A 36 14.39 -6.23 -25.77
N THR A 37 13.99 -7.15 -24.90
CA THR A 37 12.66 -7.15 -24.28
C THR A 37 12.74 -6.71 -22.82
N ILE A 38 11.96 -5.70 -22.46
CA ILE A 38 11.71 -5.30 -21.08
C ILE A 38 10.42 -5.96 -20.63
N THR A 39 10.44 -6.68 -19.52
CA THR A 39 9.29 -7.36 -18.91
C THR A 39 9.06 -6.86 -17.49
N VAL A 40 7.84 -6.47 -17.18
CA VAL A 40 7.38 -6.13 -15.82
C VAL A 40 6.33 -7.15 -15.42
N ASN A 41 6.56 -7.93 -14.36
CA ASN A 41 5.65 -8.96 -13.87
C ASN A 41 4.45 -8.38 -13.09
N GLU A 42 3.71 -7.46 -13.72
CA GLU A 42 2.41 -6.98 -13.21
C GLU A 42 1.27 -7.76 -13.86
N LYS A 43 0.31 -8.18 -13.05
CA LYS A 43 -0.90 -8.89 -13.49
C LYS A 43 -2.09 -7.95 -13.60
N ASN A 44 -2.14 -6.88 -12.81
CA ASN A 44 -3.20 -5.89 -12.91
C ASN A 44 -3.07 -5.09 -14.21
N ASP A 45 -4.14 -5.04 -15.00
CA ASP A 45 -4.19 -4.36 -16.31
C ASP A 45 -4.43 -2.85 -16.23
N LYS A 46 -4.51 -2.29 -15.02
CA LYS A 46 -4.74 -0.87 -14.75
C LYS A 46 -3.46 -0.04 -14.67
N HIS A 47 -2.29 -0.68 -14.65
CA HIS A 47 -1.01 0.01 -14.67
C HIS A 47 -0.63 0.46 -16.07
N THR A 48 0.18 1.52 -16.15
CA THR A 48 0.73 2.02 -17.41
C THR A 48 2.23 2.19 -17.28
N PHE A 49 2.96 1.14 -17.65
CA PHE A 49 4.42 1.18 -17.60
C PHE A 49 5.03 1.76 -18.86
N ASN A 50 5.96 2.69 -18.69
CA ASN A 50 6.76 3.25 -19.77
C ASN A 50 8.25 3.12 -19.44
N ALA A 51 9.05 2.76 -20.44
CA ALA A 51 10.49 2.69 -20.34
C ALA A 51 11.15 3.90 -21.01
N TYR A 52 11.97 4.62 -20.26
CA TYR A 52 12.72 5.79 -20.70
C TYR A 52 14.20 5.47 -20.79
N GLN A 53 14.82 5.64 -21.96
CA GLN A 53 16.25 5.40 -22.13
C GLN A 53 17.06 6.53 -21.46
N VAL A 54 17.67 6.22 -20.32
CA VAL A 54 18.51 7.12 -19.53
C VAL A 54 19.93 7.22 -20.10
N PHE A 55 20.54 6.07 -20.37
CA PHE A 55 21.86 5.99 -21.01
C PHE A 55 21.78 5.08 -22.22
N LYS A 56 22.59 5.35 -23.24
CA LYS A 56 22.83 4.43 -24.36
C LYS A 56 24.33 4.14 -24.46
N GLY A 57 24.70 3.04 -25.10
CA GLY A 57 26.10 2.71 -25.32
C GLY A 57 26.29 1.34 -25.95
N ASP A 58 27.54 0.93 -26.06
CA ASP A 58 27.92 -0.34 -26.66
C ASP A 58 27.84 -1.46 -25.62
N LEU A 59 26.96 -2.44 -25.87
CA LEU A 59 26.82 -3.63 -25.04
C LEU A 59 27.91 -4.65 -25.36
N LYS A 60 28.62 -5.07 -24.31
CA LYS A 60 29.50 -6.23 -24.31
C LYS A 60 28.92 -7.30 -23.40
N GLU A 61 28.83 -8.51 -23.91
CA GLU A 61 28.48 -9.69 -23.13
C GLU A 61 29.73 -10.54 -22.92
N SER A 62 29.93 -11.02 -21.69
CA SER A 62 30.85 -12.11 -21.43
C SER A 62 30.05 -13.41 -21.41
N GLN A 63 30.59 -14.47 -22.00
CA GLN A 63 29.97 -15.79 -22.04
C GLN A 63 30.86 -16.83 -21.36
N ASN A 64 30.25 -17.86 -20.79
CA ASN A 64 30.96 -19.07 -20.36
C ASN A 64 31.35 -19.93 -21.58
N GLU A 65 32.14 -20.97 -21.35
CA GLU A 65 32.59 -21.90 -22.41
C GLU A 65 31.43 -22.63 -23.11
N GLN A 66 30.23 -22.61 -22.52
CA GLN A 66 28.99 -23.20 -23.04
C GLN A 66 28.10 -22.19 -23.77
N GLY A 67 28.56 -20.94 -23.97
CA GLY A 67 27.82 -19.89 -24.68
C GLY A 67 26.74 -19.17 -23.86
N GLY A 68 26.63 -19.44 -22.56
CA GLY A 68 25.73 -18.74 -21.65
C GLY A 68 26.31 -17.40 -21.20
N VAL A 69 25.51 -16.33 -21.24
CA VAL A 69 25.93 -14.98 -20.82
C VAL A 69 26.17 -14.95 -19.31
N THR A 70 27.39 -14.64 -18.88
CA THR A 70 27.82 -14.54 -17.48
C THR A 70 27.84 -13.12 -16.95
N SER A 71 28.01 -12.13 -17.82
CA SER A 71 27.94 -10.72 -17.45
C SER A 71 27.66 -9.84 -18.65
N ARG A 72 27.11 -8.66 -18.38
CA ARG A 72 26.85 -7.61 -19.37
C ARG A 72 27.52 -6.32 -18.92
N ALA A 73 28.10 -5.60 -19.88
CA ALA A 73 28.70 -4.30 -19.64
C ALA A 73 28.34 -3.31 -20.74
N LEU A 74 27.96 -2.10 -20.34
CA LEU A 74 27.77 -0.98 -21.26
C LEU A 74 29.05 -0.13 -21.25
N SER A 75 29.53 0.21 -22.44
CA SER A 75 30.69 1.09 -22.67
C SER A 75 30.31 2.23 -23.62
N ASN A 76 31.18 3.24 -23.78
CA ASN A 76 30.90 4.42 -24.61
C ASN A 76 29.56 5.08 -24.22
N ILE A 77 29.39 5.30 -22.92
CA ILE A 77 28.12 5.73 -22.34
C ILE A 77 27.80 7.17 -22.77
N GLU A 78 26.67 7.32 -23.44
CA GLU A 78 26.06 8.59 -23.82
C GLU A 78 24.68 8.74 -23.16
N TRP A 79 24.16 9.97 -23.16
CA TRP A 79 22.79 10.23 -22.76
C TRP A 79 21.82 9.53 -23.71
N GLY A 80 20.86 8.81 -23.15
CA GLY A 80 19.73 8.27 -23.89
C GLY A 80 18.71 9.35 -24.23
N SER A 81 17.78 9.03 -25.12
CA SER A 81 16.75 9.98 -25.59
C SER A 81 15.67 10.29 -24.55
N GLY A 82 15.57 9.50 -23.49
CA GLY A 82 14.54 9.62 -22.45
C GLY A 82 14.82 10.69 -21.40
N VAL A 83 16.02 11.31 -21.40
CA VAL A 83 16.41 12.33 -20.41
C VAL A 83 16.38 13.73 -21.02
N SER A 84 15.65 14.66 -20.39
CA SER A 84 15.61 16.05 -20.82
C SER A 84 16.88 16.82 -20.43
N GLU A 85 17.13 18.00 -20.99
CA GLU A 85 18.27 18.84 -20.58
C GLU A 85 18.22 19.24 -19.10
N ALA A 86 17.01 19.47 -18.57
CA ALA A 86 16.80 19.68 -17.15
C ALA A 86 17.14 18.42 -16.34
N GLY A 87 16.78 17.23 -16.82
CA GLY A 87 17.14 15.97 -16.18
C GLY A 87 18.65 15.69 -16.19
N LYS A 88 19.36 16.04 -17.27
CA LYS A 88 20.83 15.97 -17.30
C LYS A 88 21.44 16.86 -16.23
N THR A 89 20.94 18.09 -16.10
CA THR A 89 21.38 19.05 -15.08
C THR A 89 21.14 18.50 -13.66
N ALA A 90 19.93 18.02 -13.38
CA ALA A 90 19.58 17.41 -12.09
C ALA A 90 20.47 16.20 -11.76
N LEU A 91 20.82 15.39 -12.77
CA LEU A 91 21.72 14.26 -12.60
C LEU A 91 23.18 14.65 -12.39
N TYR A 92 23.65 15.74 -12.98
CA TYR A 92 24.97 16.29 -12.68
C TYR A 92 25.06 16.75 -11.23
N ASP A 93 24.02 17.44 -10.74
CA ASP A 93 23.94 17.90 -9.35
C ASP A 93 23.86 16.71 -8.39
N TRP A 94 23.01 15.72 -8.68
CA TRP A 94 22.92 14.46 -7.92
C TRP A 94 24.27 13.74 -7.84
N ALA A 95 24.99 13.67 -8.97
CA ALA A 95 26.32 13.07 -9.05
C ALA A 95 27.43 13.95 -8.42
N SER A 96 27.09 15.16 -7.98
CA SER A 96 28.03 16.17 -7.46
C SER A 96 29.14 16.53 -8.46
N LEU A 97 28.79 16.66 -9.74
CA LEU A 97 29.70 17.01 -10.83
C LEU A 97 29.71 18.52 -11.06
N THR A 98 30.68 19.20 -10.46
CA THR A 98 30.74 20.68 -10.42
C THR A 98 31.58 21.29 -11.55
N PHE A 99 32.51 20.55 -12.13
CA PHE A 99 33.33 21.01 -13.25
C PHE A 99 32.68 20.65 -14.58
N ASP A 100 32.62 21.60 -15.53
CA ASP A 100 31.95 21.37 -16.82
C ASP A 100 32.59 20.23 -17.63
N ALA A 101 33.90 20.02 -17.49
CA ALA A 101 34.60 18.89 -18.12
C ALA A 101 34.13 17.51 -17.62
N ASP A 102 33.55 17.44 -16.42
CA ASP A 102 33.06 16.21 -15.81
C ASP A 102 31.57 15.96 -16.11
N LYS A 103 30.83 16.96 -16.61
CA LYS A 103 29.38 16.87 -16.90
C LYS A 103 29.11 16.01 -18.12
N THR A 104 29.23 14.71 -17.94
CA THR A 104 29.04 13.68 -18.98
C THR A 104 28.17 12.53 -18.46
N ALA A 105 27.45 11.85 -19.37
CA ALA A 105 26.65 10.67 -19.04
C ALA A 105 27.50 9.57 -18.38
N ALA A 106 28.72 9.35 -18.89
CA ALA A 106 29.66 8.38 -18.34
C ALA A 106 30.04 8.66 -16.87
N LYS A 107 30.22 9.93 -16.48
CA LYS A 107 30.56 10.31 -15.10
C LYS A 107 29.37 10.14 -14.14
N VAL A 108 28.15 10.44 -14.60
CA VAL A 108 26.92 10.16 -13.83
C VAL A 108 26.75 8.65 -13.64
N ALA A 109 26.92 7.88 -14.72
CA ALA A 109 26.89 6.42 -14.70
C ALA A 109 27.93 5.85 -13.71
N GLU A 110 29.16 6.37 -13.71
CA GLU A 110 30.21 6.01 -12.75
C GLU A 110 29.74 6.18 -11.30
N LYS A 111 29.10 7.32 -10.96
CA LYS A 111 28.55 7.58 -9.62
C LYS A 111 27.46 6.60 -9.24
N LEU A 112 26.59 6.22 -10.18
CA LEU A 112 25.55 5.22 -9.95
C LEU A 112 26.13 3.86 -9.56
N THR A 113 27.29 3.48 -10.12
CA THR A 113 27.95 2.22 -9.74
C THR A 113 28.51 2.22 -8.31
N THR A 114 28.83 3.39 -7.75
CA THR A 114 29.39 3.45 -6.39
C THR A 114 28.35 3.12 -5.32
N ASN A 115 27.07 3.45 -5.56
CA ASN A 115 25.91 3.13 -4.72
C ASN A 115 26.17 3.24 -3.20
N THR A 116 26.68 4.40 -2.75
CA THR A 116 27.06 4.63 -1.34
C THR A 116 26.46 5.92 -0.78
N GLY A 117 26.07 5.90 0.50
CA GLY A 117 25.58 7.08 1.20
C GLY A 117 24.25 7.57 0.60
N THR A 118 24.21 8.83 0.18
CA THR A 118 23.05 9.47 -0.46
C THR A 118 22.96 9.22 -1.97
N VAL A 119 24.00 8.64 -2.59
CA VAL A 119 24.07 8.35 -4.02
C VAL A 119 23.65 6.90 -4.23
N THR A 120 22.34 6.70 -4.34
CA THR A 120 21.69 5.39 -4.51
C THR A 120 20.88 5.30 -5.80
N ALA A 121 20.55 4.09 -6.24
CA ALA A 121 19.61 3.87 -7.36
C ALA A 121 18.26 4.59 -7.18
N GLU A 122 17.75 4.65 -5.95
CA GLU A 122 16.51 5.36 -5.64
C GLU A 122 16.67 6.87 -5.75
N SER A 123 17.70 7.43 -5.15
CA SER A 123 17.97 8.87 -5.25
C SER A 123 18.20 9.30 -6.70
N PHE A 124 18.79 8.43 -7.53
CA PHE A 124 18.96 8.63 -8.96
C PHE A 124 17.61 8.66 -9.69
N SER A 125 16.76 7.65 -9.49
CA SER A 125 15.41 7.62 -10.06
C SER A 125 14.58 8.82 -9.62
N ASN A 126 14.68 9.23 -8.35
CA ASN A 126 13.98 10.40 -7.81
C ASN A 126 14.46 11.71 -8.46
N ALA A 127 15.77 11.85 -8.70
CA ALA A 127 16.33 12.99 -9.42
C ALA A 127 15.87 13.06 -10.88
N LEU A 128 15.54 11.92 -11.50
CA LEU A 128 15.08 11.84 -12.89
C LEU A 128 13.58 11.94 -13.08
N ALA A 129 12.78 11.41 -12.16
CA ALA A 129 11.35 11.32 -12.38
C ALA A 129 10.58 12.49 -11.75
N GLY A 130 11.18 13.19 -10.78
CA GLY A 130 10.53 14.26 -10.03
C GLY A 130 9.51 13.69 -9.03
N LYS A 131 9.53 14.16 -7.78
CA LYS A 131 8.64 13.66 -6.72
C LYS A 131 7.30 14.40 -6.60
N THR A 132 6.97 15.26 -7.55
CA THR A 132 5.87 16.23 -7.41
C THR A 132 4.83 16.14 -8.54
N GLY A 133 4.68 14.97 -9.17
CA GLY A 133 3.63 14.75 -10.18
C GLY A 133 3.90 15.44 -11.52
N GLN A 134 5.16 15.76 -11.82
CA GLN A 134 5.59 16.15 -13.16
C GLN A 134 6.73 15.24 -13.57
N ALA A 135 6.68 14.71 -14.79
CA ALA A 135 7.80 14.09 -15.50
C ALA A 135 8.89 15.13 -15.82
N ALA A 136 9.32 15.92 -14.82
CA ALA A 136 10.00 17.19 -14.97
C ALA A 136 11.39 17.06 -15.65
N HIS A 137 11.94 15.85 -15.66
CA HIS A 137 13.30 15.56 -16.07
C HIS A 137 13.38 14.44 -17.13
N LEU A 138 12.23 13.92 -17.59
CA LEU A 138 12.12 12.96 -18.69
C LEU A 138 11.59 13.65 -19.97
N THR A 139 11.87 13.07 -21.14
CA THR A 139 11.31 13.53 -22.43
C THR A 139 10.04 12.76 -22.78
N ASP A 140 9.29 13.14 -23.82
CA ASP A 140 8.19 12.31 -24.34
C ASP A 140 8.67 11.03 -25.05
N THR A 141 9.98 10.86 -25.23
CA THR A 141 10.53 9.69 -25.93
C THR A 141 10.61 8.50 -24.98
N LYS A 142 9.63 7.61 -25.10
CA LYS A 142 9.48 6.41 -24.28
C LYS A 142 9.01 5.21 -25.07
N VAL A 143 9.28 4.03 -24.52
CA VAL A 143 8.72 2.77 -25.02
C VAL A 143 7.60 2.34 -24.08
N PRO A 144 6.33 2.34 -24.53
CA PRO A 144 5.24 1.82 -23.72
C PRO A 144 5.40 0.30 -23.59
N LEU A 145 5.22 -0.22 -22.38
CA LEU A 145 5.12 -1.65 -22.15
C LEU A 145 3.65 -2.04 -22.25
N ILE A 146 3.37 -3.10 -23.00
CA ILE A 146 2.02 -3.56 -23.27
C ILE A 146 1.74 -4.81 -22.45
N GLN A 147 0.60 -4.87 -21.78
CA GLN A 147 0.20 -6.07 -21.07
C GLN A 147 0.02 -7.24 -22.03
N ASN A 148 0.62 -8.37 -21.71
CA ASN A 148 0.49 -9.57 -22.51
C ASN A 148 -0.94 -10.15 -22.41
N ALA A 149 -1.36 -10.92 -23.42
CA ALA A 149 -2.72 -11.47 -23.50
C ALA A 149 -3.11 -12.35 -22.30
N GLY A 150 -2.13 -12.96 -21.63
CA GLY A 150 -2.33 -13.79 -20.44
C GLY A 150 -2.42 -13.03 -19.11
N LYS A 151 -2.26 -11.70 -19.11
CA LYS A 151 -2.20 -10.84 -17.91
C LYS A 151 -1.20 -11.36 -16.87
N THR A 152 -0.04 -11.79 -17.32
CA THR A 152 1.05 -12.24 -16.45
C THR A 152 2.18 -11.23 -16.36
N ALA A 153 2.30 -10.34 -17.35
CA ALA A 153 3.34 -9.32 -17.41
C ALA A 153 3.00 -8.23 -18.43
N TYR A 154 3.66 -7.08 -18.31
CA TYR A 154 3.81 -6.07 -19.35
C TYR A 154 5.14 -6.25 -20.06
N THR A 155 5.15 -6.11 -21.38
CA THR A 155 6.35 -6.28 -22.21
C THR A 155 6.50 -5.18 -23.24
N GLY A 156 7.74 -4.77 -23.53
CA GLY A 156 8.05 -3.84 -24.61
C GLY A 156 9.43 -4.11 -25.19
N THR A 157 9.60 -3.76 -26.46
CA THR A 157 10.85 -4.00 -27.19
C THR A 157 11.61 -2.70 -27.40
N VAL A 158 12.91 -2.71 -27.09
CA VAL A 158 13.83 -1.61 -27.34
C VAL A 158 14.88 -2.02 -28.38
N THR A 159 15.30 -1.10 -29.23
CA THR A 159 16.21 -1.38 -30.36
C THR A 159 17.67 -1.05 -30.07
N GLU A 160 17.94 -0.39 -28.95
CA GLU A 160 19.28 0.03 -28.54
C GLU A 160 19.59 -0.53 -27.16
N ALA A 161 20.85 -0.93 -26.97
CA ALA A 161 21.34 -1.25 -25.64
C ALA A 161 21.47 0.03 -24.82
N GLY A 162 21.01 -0.01 -23.58
CA GLY A 162 21.03 1.18 -22.74
C GLY A 162 20.49 0.95 -21.35
N TYR A 163 20.62 1.98 -20.51
CA TYR A 163 19.98 2.05 -19.21
C TYR A 163 18.57 2.59 -19.34
N TYR A 164 17.56 1.85 -18.85
CA TYR A 164 16.16 2.26 -18.91
C TYR A 164 15.58 2.48 -17.51
N LEU A 165 14.88 3.60 -17.33
CA LEU A 165 14.02 3.88 -16.19
C LEU A 165 12.60 3.45 -16.56
N ILE A 166 12.05 2.49 -15.81
CA ILE A 166 10.68 2.03 -15.97
C ILE A 166 9.83 2.80 -14.97
N VAL A 167 8.85 3.53 -15.48
CA VAL A 167 7.92 4.34 -14.71
C VAL A 167 6.53 3.74 -14.81
N ASP A 168 5.92 3.48 -13.66
CA ASP A 168 4.50 3.20 -13.55
C ASP A 168 3.74 4.53 -13.55
N GLU A 169 3.34 4.96 -14.75
CA GLU A 169 2.70 6.25 -14.94
C GLU A 169 1.22 6.18 -14.58
N LYS A 170 0.76 7.21 -13.89
CA LYS A 170 -0.66 7.50 -13.84
C LYS A 170 -1.11 8.09 -15.18
N THR A 171 -1.84 7.30 -15.95
CA THR A 171 -2.56 7.78 -17.14
C THR A 171 -4.04 7.50 -16.99
N GLY A 172 -4.85 8.54 -16.80
CA GLY A 172 -6.31 8.39 -16.67
C GLY A 172 -6.78 8.19 -15.23
N GLU A 173 -7.70 7.23 -15.02
CA GLU A 173 -8.31 6.93 -13.71
C GLU A 173 -7.28 6.37 -12.72
N ALA A 174 -7.53 6.57 -11.42
CA ALA A 174 -6.71 5.98 -10.36
C ALA A 174 -6.65 4.45 -10.51
N LEU A 175 -5.58 3.83 -10.02
CA LEU A 175 -5.54 2.37 -9.88
C LEU A 175 -6.80 1.91 -9.12
N GLY A 176 -7.37 0.79 -9.55
CA GLY A 176 -8.57 0.25 -8.91
C GLY A 176 -8.39 -0.05 -7.42
N ASN A 177 -9.47 -0.45 -6.75
CA ASN A 177 -9.45 -0.77 -5.33
C ASN A 177 -8.35 -1.81 -5.01
N ASN A 178 -7.62 -1.55 -3.92
CA ASN A 178 -6.58 -2.39 -3.34
C ASN A 178 -5.35 -2.60 -4.24
N ASP A 179 -4.86 -1.52 -4.85
CA ASP A 179 -3.59 -1.51 -5.58
C ASP A 179 -2.73 -0.27 -5.27
N ALA A 180 -1.45 -0.32 -5.65
CA ALA A 180 -0.46 0.72 -5.47
C ALA A 180 0.50 0.81 -6.66
N TYR A 181 0.90 2.03 -7.01
CA TYR A 181 1.90 2.27 -8.04
C TYR A 181 3.25 1.73 -7.59
N SER A 182 3.98 1.15 -8.53
CA SER A 182 5.34 0.70 -8.27
C SER A 182 6.29 1.89 -8.13
N ALA A 183 7.19 1.81 -7.14
CA ALA A 183 8.36 2.68 -7.11
C ALA A 183 9.17 2.49 -8.40
N TYR A 184 9.83 3.56 -8.86
CA TYR A 184 10.63 3.55 -10.08
C TYR A 184 11.58 2.34 -10.16
N ILE A 185 11.57 1.65 -11.29
CA ILE A 185 12.37 0.45 -11.51
C ILE A 185 13.49 0.75 -12.50
N MET A 186 14.71 0.35 -12.15
CA MET A 186 15.90 0.59 -12.97
C MET A 186 16.55 -0.75 -13.32
N GLN A 187 16.48 -1.17 -14.59
CA GLN A 187 17.18 -2.37 -15.04
C GLN A 187 17.64 -2.31 -16.51
N VAL A 188 18.83 -2.89 -16.72
CA VAL A 188 19.77 -2.68 -17.84
C VAL A 188 20.69 -3.90 -17.91
N VAL A 189 21.11 -4.53 -19.01
CA VAL A 189 20.96 -4.41 -20.48
C VAL A 189 20.58 -5.82 -20.97
N GLY A 190 19.85 -6.00 -22.08
CA GLY A 190 19.39 -7.31 -22.55
C GLY A 190 17.93 -7.60 -22.21
N ASP A 191 17.47 -8.84 -22.37
CA ASP A 191 16.15 -9.25 -21.86
C ASP A 191 16.14 -9.16 -20.33
N VAL A 192 15.10 -8.52 -19.81
CA VAL A 192 15.03 -8.02 -18.44
C VAL A 192 13.64 -8.32 -17.88
N THR A 193 13.58 -8.84 -16.66
CA THR A 193 12.34 -9.09 -15.93
C THR A 193 12.41 -8.40 -14.57
N VAL A 194 11.45 -7.53 -14.31
CA VAL A 194 11.30 -6.82 -13.03
C VAL A 194 9.99 -7.18 -12.36
N ASP A 195 10.01 -7.30 -11.04
CA ASP A 195 8.80 -7.46 -10.24
C ASP A 195 8.35 -6.09 -9.71
N PRO A 196 7.18 -5.58 -10.14
CA PRO A 196 6.53 -4.46 -9.51
C PRO A 196 6.15 -4.86 -8.08
N LYS A 197 6.16 -3.87 -7.20
CA LYS A 197 6.36 -4.12 -5.77
C LYS A 197 5.31 -3.37 -4.95
N SER A 198 4.05 -3.72 -5.20
CA SER A 198 2.83 -3.04 -4.78
C SER A 198 2.07 -3.78 -3.68
N LYS A 199 2.74 -4.25 -2.61
CA LYS A 199 1.99 -4.79 -1.45
C LYS A 199 1.08 -3.71 -0.88
N THR A 200 -0.16 -4.08 -0.58
CA THR A 200 -1.16 -3.18 -0.05
C THR A 200 -1.45 -3.49 1.43
N PRO A 201 -1.90 -2.49 2.21
CA PRO A 201 -2.39 -2.74 3.54
C PRO A 201 -3.72 -3.50 3.54
N THR A 202 -4.07 -4.06 4.69
CA THR A 202 -5.37 -4.68 4.94
C THR A 202 -6.08 -3.98 6.09
N VAL A 203 -7.41 -4.11 6.16
CA VAL A 203 -8.19 -3.63 7.29
C VAL A 203 -9.05 -4.76 7.86
N LYS A 204 -9.15 -4.80 9.19
CA LYS A 204 -10.01 -5.70 9.95
C LYS A 204 -10.85 -4.89 10.93
N LYS A 205 -12.10 -5.29 11.12
CA LYS A 205 -12.99 -4.81 12.16
C LYS A 205 -13.40 -5.96 13.05
N GLU A 206 -13.51 -5.66 14.33
CA GLU A 206 -14.00 -6.56 15.35
C GLU A 206 -14.96 -5.82 16.26
N VAL A 207 -15.90 -6.54 16.86
CA VAL A 207 -16.77 -6.09 17.95
C VAL A 207 -16.43 -6.89 19.19
N GLN A 208 -16.45 -6.23 20.35
CA GLN A 208 -16.20 -6.88 21.63
C GLN A 208 -17.49 -7.51 22.17
N ASP A 209 -17.37 -8.75 22.61
CA ASP A 209 -18.37 -9.51 23.35
C ASP A 209 -17.89 -9.81 24.77
N GLU A 210 -18.76 -10.30 25.65
CA GLU A 210 -18.33 -10.85 26.92
C GLU A 210 -17.37 -12.03 26.70
N PRO A 211 -16.24 -12.13 27.43
CA PRO A 211 -15.29 -13.23 27.24
C PRO A 211 -15.90 -14.65 27.40
N GLY A 212 -17.01 -14.77 28.13
CA GLY A 212 -17.75 -16.01 28.30
C GLY A 212 -18.59 -16.42 27.09
N ASP A 213 -18.98 -15.46 26.25
CA ASP A 213 -19.89 -15.62 25.11
C ASP A 213 -19.23 -15.26 23.77
N LYS A 214 -17.89 -15.11 23.76
CA LYS A 214 -17.10 -14.76 22.59
C LYS A 214 -17.50 -15.54 21.32
N ASP A 215 -17.42 -14.84 20.19
CA ASP A 215 -17.58 -15.40 18.84
C ASP A 215 -16.84 -16.75 18.71
N THR A 216 -17.58 -17.79 18.33
CA THR A 216 -17.06 -19.17 18.20
C THR A 216 -15.96 -19.28 17.16
N GLU A 217 -15.94 -18.38 16.17
CA GLU A 217 -14.91 -18.31 15.14
C GLU A 217 -13.70 -17.45 15.58
N SER A 218 -13.77 -16.81 16.75
CA SER A 218 -12.68 -16.02 17.31
C SER A 218 -11.82 -16.80 18.32
N GLN A 219 -10.51 -16.66 18.14
CA GLN A 219 -9.50 -17.15 19.09
C GLN A 219 -9.06 -16.09 20.10
N ASP A 220 -9.60 -14.86 20.00
CA ASP A 220 -9.31 -13.79 20.94
C ASP A 220 -9.87 -14.14 22.34
N GLN A 221 -9.14 -13.76 23.40
CA GLN A 221 -9.51 -14.08 24.79
C GLN A 221 -10.25 -12.93 25.49
N GLU A 222 -10.26 -11.75 24.89
CA GLU A 222 -10.91 -10.54 25.41
C GLU A 222 -12.28 -10.30 24.75
N GLY A 223 -12.78 -11.27 24.00
CA GLY A 223 -14.12 -11.26 23.39
C GLY A 223 -14.20 -10.58 22.03
N TRP A 224 -13.08 -10.23 21.39
CA TRP A 224 -13.11 -9.60 20.07
C TRP A 224 -13.49 -10.60 18.97
N GLY A 225 -14.50 -10.30 18.16
CA GLY A 225 -14.97 -11.18 17.09
C GLY A 225 -15.66 -10.44 15.95
N ASN A 226 -16.23 -11.21 15.00
CA ASN A 226 -17.02 -10.66 13.90
C ASN A 226 -18.48 -10.44 14.28
N THR A 227 -18.92 -11.08 15.38
CA THR A 227 -20.24 -10.91 15.96
C THR A 227 -20.17 -10.76 17.47
N ALA A 228 -21.12 -10.03 18.03
CA ALA A 228 -21.39 -9.99 19.46
C ALA A 228 -22.90 -9.76 19.68
N ASP A 229 -23.41 -10.05 20.88
CA ASP A 229 -24.75 -9.62 21.28
C ASP A 229 -24.74 -8.62 22.43
N HIS A 230 -25.57 -7.59 22.30
CA HIS A 230 -25.64 -6.48 23.26
C HIS A 230 -27.07 -6.03 23.49
N ALA A 231 -27.37 -5.56 24.70
CA ALA A 231 -28.66 -4.96 24.99
C ALA A 231 -28.81 -3.59 24.29
N ILE A 232 -30.05 -3.20 23.99
CA ILE A 232 -30.32 -1.83 23.52
C ILE A 232 -29.97 -0.84 24.66
N GLY A 233 -29.13 0.14 24.34
CA GLY A 233 -28.62 1.16 25.26
C GLY A 233 -27.37 0.76 26.04
N GLU A 234 -26.90 -0.47 25.90
CA GLU A 234 -25.63 -0.93 26.47
C GLU A 234 -24.44 -0.48 25.61
N SER A 235 -23.43 0.09 26.27
CA SER A 235 -22.20 0.51 25.61
C SER A 235 -21.25 -0.67 25.44
N PHE A 236 -20.76 -0.86 24.22
CA PHE A 236 -19.76 -1.87 23.85
C PHE A 236 -18.71 -1.26 22.91
N ASN A 237 -17.67 -2.02 22.58
CA ASN A 237 -16.55 -1.51 21.80
C ASN A 237 -16.41 -2.17 20.43
N PHE A 238 -15.94 -1.38 19.47
CA PHE A 238 -15.41 -1.85 18.20
C PHE A 238 -13.89 -1.62 18.13
N ARG A 239 -13.18 -2.50 17.42
CA ARG A 239 -11.75 -2.38 17.11
C ARG A 239 -11.55 -2.39 15.60
N LEU A 240 -10.94 -1.33 15.07
CA LEU A 240 -10.50 -1.23 13.68
C LEU A 240 -8.99 -1.43 13.64
N THR A 241 -8.49 -2.33 12.81
CA THR A 241 -7.05 -2.59 12.67
C THR A 241 -6.63 -2.49 11.22
N ALA A 242 -5.83 -1.49 10.88
CA ALA A 242 -5.10 -1.42 9.61
C ALA A 242 -3.74 -2.08 9.79
N THR A 243 -3.37 -2.96 8.85
CA THR A 243 -2.09 -3.66 8.83
C THR A 243 -1.32 -3.23 7.58
N ILE A 244 -0.20 -2.53 7.78
CA ILE A 244 0.72 -2.13 6.73
C ILE A 244 1.87 -3.17 6.71
N PRO A 245 2.06 -3.91 5.60
CA PRO A 245 3.08 -4.95 5.53
C PRO A 245 4.50 -4.42 5.72
N GLY A 246 5.36 -5.21 6.35
CA GLY A 246 6.80 -4.94 6.45
C GLY A 246 7.55 -5.14 5.13
N ASP A 247 7.28 -4.29 4.15
CA ASP A 247 7.88 -4.37 2.82
C ASP A 247 8.75 -3.17 2.50
N ALA A 248 9.97 -3.41 1.99
CA ALA A 248 10.96 -2.38 1.76
C ALA A 248 10.50 -1.26 0.81
N ASN A 249 9.46 -1.46 0.00
CA ASN A 249 8.95 -0.43 -0.92
C ASN A 249 8.19 0.68 -0.19
N PHE A 250 7.65 0.40 1.00
CA PHE A 250 7.02 1.43 1.82
C PHE A 250 8.02 2.52 2.25
N LYS A 251 9.33 2.26 2.16
CA LYS A 251 10.37 3.28 2.40
C LYS A 251 10.37 4.40 1.36
N ALA A 252 9.94 4.11 0.12
CA ALA A 252 9.96 5.07 -0.99
C ALA A 252 8.94 6.20 -0.83
N TYR A 253 7.88 5.97 -0.04
CA TYR A 253 6.90 7.00 0.30
C TYR A 253 7.55 8.10 1.14
N GLU A 254 7.40 9.37 0.79
CA GLU A 254 7.89 10.45 1.65
C GLU A 254 6.98 10.68 2.85
N SER A 255 5.67 10.61 2.62
CA SER A 255 4.61 10.59 3.63
C SER A 255 3.73 9.35 3.43
N TYR A 256 3.12 8.83 4.50
CA TYR A 256 2.20 7.69 4.39
C TYR A 256 0.92 7.94 5.18
N LYS A 257 -0.15 8.29 4.45
CA LYS A 257 -1.48 8.59 4.97
C LYS A 257 -2.27 7.31 5.19
N VAL A 258 -3.06 7.28 6.27
CA VAL A 258 -4.00 6.20 6.60
C VAL A 258 -5.35 6.82 7.00
N VAL A 259 -6.45 6.38 6.39
CA VAL A 259 -7.81 6.83 6.70
C VAL A 259 -8.72 5.63 6.92
N PHE A 260 -9.25 5.47 8.13
CA PHE A 260 -10.35 4.56 8.38
C PHE A 260 -11.66 5.23 7.94
N ASN A 261 -12.46 4.52 7.14
CA ASN A 261 -13.82 4.89 6.77
C ASN A 261 -14.77 3.90 7.40
N ASP A 262 -15.53 4.32 8.40
CA ASP A 262 -16.37 3.45 9.21
C ASP A 262 -17.84 3.81 8.96
N THR A 263 -18.67 2.80 8.66
CA THR A 263 -20.09 2.97 8.33
C THR A 263 -20.96 2.08 9.21
N MET A 264 -21.76 2.72 10.06
CA MET A 264 -22.70 2.10 10.97
C MET A 264 -24.11 2.13 10.39
N SER A 265 -24.83 1.02 10.55
CA SER A 265 -26.28 0.97 10.31
C SER A 265 -27.04 1.92 11.25
N LYS A 266 -28.28 2.27 10.91
CA LYS A 266 -29.14 3.18 11.71
C LYS A 266 -29.31 2.76 13.19
N GLY A 267 -29.18 1.46 13.47
CA GLY A 267 -29.37 0.88 14.79
C GLY A 267 -28.19 1.04 15.74
N ILE A 268 -27.05 1.54 15.27
CA ILE A 268 -25.83 1.71 16.05
C ILE A 268 -25.55 3.20 16.22
N THR A 269 -25.32 3.63 17.45
CA THR A 269 -24.93 4.98 17.80
C THR A 269 -23.47 4.98 18.27
N PHE A 270 -22.63 5.75 17.60
CA PHE A 270 -21.27 6.05 18.06
C PHE A 270 -21.29 6.89 19.34
N GLU A 271 -20.40 6.58 20.28
CA GLU A 271 -20.25 7.35 21.52
C GLU A 271 -18.95 8.16 21.54
N LYS A 272 -17.79 7.46 21.48
CA LYS A 272 -16.48 8.10 21.60
C LYS A 272 -15.35 7.18 21.13
N ILE A 273 -14.25 7.79 20.71
CA ILE A 273 -12.97 7.08 20.54
C ILE A 273 -12.38 6.80 21.94
N ASN A 274 -12.00 5.54 22.19
CA ASN A 274 -11.35 5.13 23.44
C ASN A 274 -9.83 5.19 23.31
N SER A 275 -9.29 4.70 22.18
CA SER A 275 -7.85 4.76 21.93
C SER A 275 -7.51 4.69 20.44
N VAL A 276 -6.38 5.30 20.09
CA VAL A 276 -5.69 5.10 18.82
C VAL A 276 -4.27 4.67 19.14
N LYS A 277 -3.82 3.56 18.58
CA LYS A 277 -2.51 2.97 18.86
C LYS A 277 -1.79 2.64 17.55
N VAL A 278 -0.49 2.86 17.52
CA VAL A 278 0.38 2.37 16.45
C VAL A 278 1.39 1.40 17.05
N LYS A 279 1.41 0.19 16.52
CA LYS A 279 2.35 -0.85 16.94
C LYS A 279 3.33 -1.15 15.82
N TYR A 280 4.59 -1.29 16.20
CA TYR A 280 5.68 -1.71 15.33
C TYR A 280 6.59 -2.65 16.14
N GLY A 281 6.70 -3.90 15.71
CA GLY A 281 7.46 -4.91 16.45
C GLY A 281 6.83 -5.11 17.84
N ASP A 282 7.65 -5.03 18.88
CA ASP A 282 7.18 -5.15 20.28
C ASP A 282 6.72 -3.82 20.89
N THR A 283 6.93 -2.70 20.19
CA THR A 283 6.56 -1.37 20.70
C THR A 283 5.13 -1.01 20.30
N THR A 284 4.36 -0.51 21.27
CA THR A 284 3.03 0.06 21.05
C THR A 284 3.03 1.51 21.51
N LEU A 285 2.76 2.43 20.60
CA LEU A 285 2.55 3.85 20.87
C LEU A 285 1.06 4.12 20.98
N LYS A 286 0.67 4.90 21.98
CA LYS A 286 -0.66 5.49 22.06
C LYS A 286 -0.59 6.89 21.47
N LEU A 287 -1.42 7.18 20.47
CA LEU A 287 -1.46 8.48 19.81
C LEU A 287 -2.18 9.50 20.69
N ALA A 288 -1.69 10.74 20.67
CA ALA A 288 -2.38 11.88 21.23
C ALA A 288 -3.47 12.36 20.26
N ASP A 289 -4.43 13.15 20.76
CA ASP A 289 -5.54 13.65 19.94
C ASP A 289 -5.07 14.54 18.77
N ASP A 290 -3.89 15.14 18.87
CA ASP A 290 -3.30 15.99 17.82
C ASP A 290 -2.57 15.19 16.73
N ASP A 291 -2.32 13.88 16.94
CA ASP A 291 -1.66 13.01 15.95
C ASP A 291 -2.64 12.50 14.87
N TYR A 292 -3.94 12.71 15.04
CA TYR A 292 -4.99 12.28 14.11
C TYR A 292 -6.15 13.26 14.05
N THR A 293 -6.94 13.19 12.99
CA THR A 293 -8.22 13.93 12.89
C THR A 293 -9.37 12.95 12.77
N LYS A 294 -10.56 13.35 13.23
CA LYS A 294 -11.79 12.56 13.11
C LYS A 294 -12.96 13.42 12.68
N THR A 295 -13.94 12.81 12.04
CA THR A 295 -15.23 13.43 11.75
C THR A 295 -16.30 12.89 12.70
N ASP A 296 -17.32 13.70 12.97
CA ASP A 296 -18.51 13.21 13.65
C ASP A 296 -19.34 12.33 12.69
N PRO A 297 -20.08 11.33 13.20
CA PRO A 297 -20.94 10.50 12.35
C PRO A 297 -22.02 11.31 11.64
N VAL A 298 -21.97 11.31 10.30
CA VAL A 298 -22.94 11.98 9.42
C VAL A 298 -23.69 10.96 8.57
N ALA A 299 -24.86 11.32 8.05
CA ALA A 299 -25.61 10.44 7.16
C ALA A 299 -24.79 10.10 5.90
N VAL A 300 -24.81 8.83 5.48
CA VAL A 300 -24.10 8.39 4.27
C VAL A 300 -24.74 9.06 3.03
N PRO A 301 -23.98 9.80 2.21
CA PRO A 301 -24.53 10.48 1.05
C PRO A 301 -25.24 9.51 0.08
N GLY A 302 -26.49 9.81 -0.26
CA GLY A 302 -27.31 9.01 -1.16
C GLY A 302 -27.94 7.75 -0.53
N ALA A 303 -27.62 7.41 0.72
CA ALA A 303 -28.26 6.31 1.42
C ALA A 303 -29.62 6.74 2.03
N THR A 304 -30.60 5.84 1.98
CA THR A 304 -31.95 6.05 2.55
C THR A 304 -32.24 5.13 3.74
N ASP A 305 -31.29 4.27 4.10
CA ASP A 305 -31.39 3.28 5.18
C ASP A 305 -31.08 3.84 6.57
N GLY A 306 -30.75 5.13 6.66
CA GLY A 306 -30.40 5.82 7.90
C GLY A 306 -28.98 5.52 8.39
N SER A 307 -28.14 4.88 7.58
CA SER A 307 -26.73 4.65 7.91
C SER A 307 -25.95 5.95 8.10
N LYS A 308 -24.95 5.88 8.98
CA LYS A 308 -24.05 6.98 9.29
C LYS A 308 -22.61 6.54 9.08
N ALA A 309 -21.77 7.46 8.62
CA ALA A 309 -20.34 7.23 8.46
C ALA A 309 -19.52 8.29 9.18
N TRP A 310 -18.34 7.88 9.63
CA TRP A 310 -17.31 8.75 10.20
C TRP A 310 -15.94 8.26 9.73
N THR A 311 -14.94 9.11 9.92
CA THR A 311 -13.56 8.84 9.50
C THR A 311 -12.57 9.13 10.60
N LEU A 312 -11.45 8.40 10.59
CA LEU A 312 -10.25 8.72 11.35
C LEU A 312 -9.06 8.80 10.40
N THR A 313 -8.40 9.95 10.36
CA THR A 313 -7.26 10.21 9.48
C THR A 313 -5.99 10.41 10.28
N ILE A 314 -4.98 9.60 9.98
CA ILE A 314 -3.58 9.91 10.28
C ILE A 314 -2.98 10.45 8.99
N ALA A 315 -2.63 11.73 8.99
CA ALA A 315 -2.15 12.42 7.78
C ALA A 315 -0.81 11.85 7.30
N ASP A 316 0.08 11.47 8.23
CA ASP A 316 1.38 10.90 7.90
C ASP A 316 1.90 10.06 9.08
N LEU A 317 1.96 8.74 8.90
CA LEU A 317 2.51 7.81 9.90
C LEU A 317 3.94 8.17 10.31
N LYS A 318 4.74 8.73 9.40
CA LYS A 318 6.15 9.05 9.66
C LYS A 318 6.34 10.25 10.57
N LYS A 319 5.29 11.04 10.81
CA LYS A 319 5.31 12.25 11.65
C LYS A 319 4.67 12.04 13.02
N ILE A 320 4.21 10.82 13.32
CA ILE A 320 3.72 10.48 14.65
C ILE A 320 4.86 10.65 15.66
N THR A 321 4.55 11.27 16.79
CA THR A 321 5.52 11.45 17.88
C THR A 321 6.07 10.09 18.33
N ASP A 322 7.39 10.00 18.52
CA ASP A 322 8.12 8.78 18.91
C ASP A 322 8.02 7.59 17.93
N PHE A 323 7.42 7.77 16.76
CA PHE A 323 7.43 6.77 15.70
C PHE A 323 8.71 6.87 14.86
N PRO A 324 9.53 5.80 14.77
CA PRO A 324 10.70 5.79 13.91
C PRO A 324 10.25 5.64 12.44
N ALA A 325 10.43 6.68 11.64
CA ALA A 325 10.01 6.69 10.22
C ALA A 325 10.61 5.53 9.40
N GLU A 326 11.79 5.02 9.79
CA GLU A 326 12.46 3.86 9.19
C GLU A 326 11.80 2.51 9.53
N ALA A 327 10.92 2.44 10.52
CA ALA A 327 10.11 1.25 10.80
C ALA A 327 9.16 0.94 9.65
N LEU A 328 8.67 1.97 8.97
CA LEU A 328 7.85 1.82 7.77
C LEU A 328 8.67 1.14 6.66
N GLY A 329 8.25 -0.08 6.32
CA GLY A 329 8.90 -0.92 5.32
C GLY A 329 10.10 -1.73 5.80
N THR A 330 10.38 -1.79 7.11
CA THR A 330 11.29 -2.80 7.69
C THR A 330 10.56 -3.91 8.42
N GLN A 331 9.37 -3.59 8.92
CA GLN A 331 8.54 -4.48 9.73
C GLN A 331 7.07 -4.11 9.53
N GLU A 332 6.19 -5.04 9.89
CA GLU A 332 4.76 -4.78 9.88
C GLU A 332 4.40 -3.68 10.88
N ILE A 333 3.52 -2.78 10.46
CA ILE A 333 2.96 -1.71 11.27
C ILE A 333 1.47 -1.94 11.38
N THR A 334 0.92 -1.90 12.60
CA THR A 334 -0.54 -1.93 12.79
C THR A 334 -1.02 -0.65 13.42
N VAL A 335 -2.04 -0.04 12.82
CA VAL A 335 -2.80 1.07 13.41
C VAL A 335 -4.11 0.50 13.95
N ALA A 336 -4.35 0.65 15.24
CA ALA A 336 -5.56 0.16 15.90
C ALA A 336 -6.38 1.33 16.46
N VAL A 337 -7.68 1.37 16.14
CA VAL A 337 -8.65 2.32 16.70
C VAL A 337 -9.69 1.54 17.49
N GLU A 338 -9.80 1.81 18.78
CA GLU A 338 -10.86 1.29 19.64
C GLU A 338 -11.85 2.41 19.95
N TYR A 339 -13.14 2.16 19.78
CA TYR A 339 -14.18 3.14 20.07
C TYR A 339 -15.45 2.50 20.64
N ALA A 340 -16.17 3.26 21.44
CA ALA A 340 -17.41 2.85 22.08
C ALA A 340 -18.63 3.23 21.22
N ALA A 341 -19.64 2.37 21.25
CA ALA A 341 -20.93 2.53 20.60
C ALA A 341 -22.02 1.81 21.42
N HIS A 342 -23.29 2.05 21.11
CA HIS A 342 -24.41 1.26 21.63
C HIS A 342 -25.45 0.97 20.55
N LEU A 343 -26.26 -0.06 20.78
CA LEU A 343 -27.49 -0.28 20.00
C LEU A 343 -28.57 0.70 20.48
N ASN A 344 -29.21 1.40 19.54
CA ASN A 344 -30.27 2.36 19.84
C ASN A 344 -31.66 1.77 19.54
N ASN A 345 -32.72 2.59 19.69
CA ASN A 345 -34.10 2.14 19.51
C ASN A 345 -34.46 1.74 18.06
N ASP A 346 -33.62 2.07 17.07
CA ASP A 346 -33.76 1.66 15.67
C ASP A 346 -33.04 0.33 15.35
N ALA A 347 -32.36 -0.26 16.35
CA ALA A 347 -31.71 -1.56 16.21
C ALA A 347 -32.70 -2.66 15.88
N VAL A 348 -32.30 -3.55 14.97
CA VAL A 348 -33.02 -4.78 14.69
C VAL A 348 -32.85 -5.72 15.87
N VAL A 349 -33.99 -6.15 16.42
CA VAL A 349 -34.05 -7.13 17.50
C VAL A 349 -34.40 -8.49 16.90
N THR A 350 -33.48 -9.44 17.06
CA THR A 350 -33.61 -10.81 16.59
C THR A 350 -34.59 -11.58 17.49
N ASN A 351 -35.62 -12.16 16.87
CA ASN A 351 -36.70 -12.88 17.56
C ASN A 351 -36.98 -14.27 16.98
N THR A 352 -36.19 -14.70 16.00
CA THR A 352 -36.36 -15.98 15.29
C THR A 352 -35.02 -16.70 15.23
N ASN A 353 -35.03 -18.01 15.48
CA ASN A 353 -33.81 -18.83 15.42
C ASN A 353 -33.23 -18.83 13.99
N GLY A 354 -31.92 -18.61 13.86
CA GLY A 354 -31.21 -18.56 12.58
C GLY A 354 -31.42 -17.27 11.76
N ALA A 355 -32.06 -16.24 12.32
CA ALA A 355 -32.21 -14.95 11.63
C ALA A 355 -30.91 -14.14 11.64
N THR A 356 -30.63 -13.47 10.53
CA THR A 356 -29.52 -12.52 10.39
C THR A 356 -29.91 -11.14 10.90
N THR A 357 -29.00 -10.43 11.55
CA THR A 357 -29.20 -9.02 11.91
C THR A 357 -28.75 -8.08 10.79
N THR A 358 -29.37 -6.90 10.71
CA THR A 358 -28.88 -5.79 9.87
C THR A 358 -28.22 -4.68 10.70
N ASN A 359 -27.97 -4.92 11.98
CA ASN A 359 -27.15 -4.04 12.82
C ASN A 359 -25.67 -4.22 12.43
N LYS A 360 -25.38 -3.83 11.20
CA LYS A 360 -24.08 -3.98 10.58
C LYS A 360 -23.23 -2.77 10.91
N ASN A 361 -21.93 -3.03 11.05
CA ASN A 361 -20.93 -1.98 11.09
C ASN A 361 -19.75 -2.36 10.18
N GLY A 362 -19.46 -1.53 9.18
CA GLY A 362 -18.42 -1.77 8.18
C GLY A 362 -17.21 -0.87 8.37
N VAL A 363 -16.04 -1.30 7.90
CA VAL A 363 -14.86 -0.44 7.75
C VAL A 363 -14.18 -0.68 6.41
N SER A 364 -13.65 0.38 5.81
CA SER A 364 -12.64 0.29 4.75
C SER A 364 -11.48 1.25 5.07
N LEU A 365 -10.37 1.10 4.34
CA LEU A 365 -9.17 1.89 4.55
C LEU A 365 -8.75 2.58 3.26
N ASP A 366 -8.60 3.89 3.31
CA ASP A 366 -7.81 4.62 2.30
C ASP A 366 -6.37 4.77 2.76
N TYR A 367 -5.43 4.62 1.85
CA TYR A 367 -3.99 4.70 2.15
C TYR A 367 -3.20 5.32 1.01
N SER A 368 -2.05 5.93 1.30
CA SER A 368 -1.12 6.40 0.26
C SER A 368 -0.72 5.23 -0.63
N ASN A 369 -1.05 5.29 -1.93
CA ASN A 369 -0.78 4.20 -2.86
C ASN A 369 0.18 4.57 -3.99
N ASN A 370 0.71 5.80 -4.01
CA ASN A 370 1.70 6.22 -5.00
C ASN A 370 2.96 6.79 -4.32
N PRO A 371 4.07 6.01 -4.25
CA PRO A 371 5.32 6.50 -3.67
C PRO A 371 6.01 7.57 -4.53
N ASN A 372 5.65 7.67 -5.81
CA ASN A 372 6.32 8.52 -6.79
C ASN A 372 5.93 10.00 -6.72
N VAL A 373 4.88 10.34 -5.96
CA VAL A 373 4.36 11.71 -5.77
C VAL A 373 4.43 12.19 -4.31
N GLY A 374 5.35 11.62 -3.52
CA GLY A 374 5.53 11.99 -2.10
C GLY A 374 4.50 11.38 -1.14
N GLY A 375 3.58 10.53 -1.64
CA GLY A 375 2.53 9.88 -0.85
C GLY A 375 1.28 10.74 -0.61
N GLU A 376 1.28 12.01 -1.05
CA GLU A 376 0.11 12.89 -1.05
C GLU A 376 -0.68 12.75 -2.38
N GLY A 377 -1.99 12.97 -2.34
CA GLY A 377 -2.85 12.89 -3.53
C GLY A 377 -3.60 11.57 -3.65
N ASP A 378 -3.14 10.68 -4.53
CA ASP A 378 -3.82 9.42 -4.83
C ASP A 378 -3.84 8.46 -3.65
N THR A 379 -4.99 7.82 -3.45
CA THR A 379 -5.20 6.84 -2.39
C THR A 379 -5.67 5.53 -2.97
N GLY A 380 -5.14 4.44 -2.41
CA GLY A 380 -5.67 3.09 -2.63
C GLY A 380 -6.73 2.81 -1.60
N HIS A 381 -7.67 1.93 -1.95
CA HIS A 381 -8.82 1.60 -1.10
C HIS A 381 -8.89 0.10 -0.83
N THR A 382 -8.87 -0.34 0.42
CA THR A 382 -9.01 -1.78 0.73
C THR A 382 -10.44 -2.26 0.46
N PRO A 383 -10.66 -3.57 0.26
CA PRO A 383 -12.00 -4.13 0.43
C PRO A 383 -12.51 -3.82 1.85
N GLY A 384 -13.82 -3.64 1.99
CA GLY A 384 -14.44 -3.43 3.29
C GLY A 384 -14.47 -4.70 4.14
N ASN A 385 -14.54 -4.53 5.46
CA ASN A 385 -14.77 -5.60 6.42
C ASN A 385 -15.97 -5.23 7.32
N ASP A 386 -16.93 -6.14 7.42
CA ASP A 386 -18.19 -5.94 8.13
C ASP A 386 -18.27 -6.83 9.38
N VAL A 387 -18.81 -6.28 10.46
CA VAL A 387 -19.19 -7.01 11.69
C VAL A 387 -20.66 -6.76 12.01
N TYR A 388 -21.25 -7.62 12.84
CA TYR A 388 -22.69 -7.63 13.11
C TYR A 388 -22.99 -7.73 14.60
N VAL A 389 -23.90 -6.87 15.09
CA VAL A 389 -24.28 -6.85 16.51
C VAL A 389 -25.71 -7.35 16.69
N TYR A 390 -25.89 -8.40 17.46
CA TYR A 390 -27.19 -8.98 17.73
C TYR A 390 -27.82 -8.33 18.97
N SER A 391 -29.14 -8.30 19.00
CA SER A 391 -29.91 -8.01 20.20
C SER A 391 -31.13 -8.90 20.19
N PHE A 392 -31.54 -9.37 21.36
CA PHE A 392 -32.61 -10.36 21.48
C PHE A 392 -33.75 -9.82 22.33
N LYS A 393 -34.95 -10.32 22.08
CA LYS A 393 -36.12 -10.10 22.93
C LYS A 393 -36.68 -11.41 23.43
N ILE A 394 -37.25 -11.35 24.63
CA ILE A 394 -38.01 -12.44 25.23
C ILE A 394 -39.47 -12.00 25.29
N ASP A 395 -40.31 -12.61 24.45
CA ASP A 395 -41.76 -12.44 24.52
C ASP A 395 -42.33 -13.41 25.56
N ASN A 396 -43.04 -12.88 26.56
CA ASN A 396 -43.65 -13.68 27.63
C ASN A 396 -45.17 -13.60 27.58
N THR A 397 -45.82 -14.77 27.61
CA THR A 397 -47.28 -14.88 27.81
C THR A 397 -47.55 -15.42 29.21
N LYS A 398 -48.25 -14.64 30.04
CA LYS A 398 -48.60 -15.06 31.39
C LYS A 398 -49.94 -15.78 31.39
N TYR A 399 -49.99 -16.97 32.01
CA TYR A 399 -51.23 -17.74 32.17
C TYR A 399 -51.70 -17.79 33.63
N ALA A 400 -53.02 -17.93 33.82
CA ALA A 400 -53.66 -18.29 35.07
C ALA A 400 -53.69 -19.83 35.21
N GLY A 401 -52.89 -20.37 36.13
CA GLY A 401 -52.78 -21.82 36.30
C GLY A 401 -52.01 -22.47 35.14
N LYS A 402 -52.72 -23.03 34.16
CA LYS A 402 -52.14 -23.83 33.06
C LYS A 402 -51.96 -23.01 31.78
N ASN A 403 -50.96 -23.39 30.97
CA ASN A 403 -50.76 -22.89 29.61
C ASN A 403 -51.81 -23.49 28.66
N GLU A 404 -53.03 -22.93 28.71
CA GLU A 404 -54.18 -23.32 27.90
C GLU A 404 -54.82 -22.05 27.32
N ALA A 405 -55.35 -22.16 26.09
CA ALA A 405 -56.02 -21.04 25.44
C ALA A 405 -57.21 -20.53 26.27
N GLY A 406 -57.27 -19.22 26.49
CA GLY A 406 -58.28 -18.56 27.33
C GLY A 406 -57.81 -18.29 28.77
N ASN A 407 -56.65 -18.82 29.19
CA ASN A 407 -56.05 -18.55 30.49
C ASN A 407 -55.00 -17.42 30.44
N GLU A 408 -54.79 -16.75 29.31
CA GLU A 408 -53.86 -15.64 29.17
C GLU A 408 -54.27 -14.45 30.05
N LEU A 409 -53.32 -13.89 30.80
CA LEU A 409 -53.52 -12.76 31.70
C LEU A 409 -52.99 -11.47 31.07
N ALA A 410 -53.89 -10.54 30.76
CA ALA A 410 -53.54 -9.20 30.29
C ALA A 410 -53.05 -8.29 31.44
N GLY A 411 -52.18 -7.32 31.11
CA GLY A 411 -51.79 -6.23 32.01
C GLY A 411 -50.84 -6.60 33.16
N ARG A 412 -50.26 -7.80 33.17
CA ARG A 412 -49.23 -8.17 34.15
C ARG A 412 -47.87 -7.61 33.74
N ARG A 413 -47.16 -6.99 34.68
CA ARG A 413 -45.79 -6.51 34.48
C ARG A 413 -44.80 -7.53 35.02
N ILE A 414 -43.82 -7.89 34.19
CA ILE A 414 -42.66 -8.68 34.57
C ILE A 414 -41.48 -7.70 34.59
N HIS A 415 -40.70 -7.71 35.66
CA HIS A 415 -39.45 -6.96 35.73
C HIS A 415 -38.32 -7.97 35.54
N PRO A 416 -37.70 -8.04 34.34
CA PRO A 416 -36.48 -8.82 34.18
C PRO A 416 -35.40 -8.23 35.09
N VAL A 417 -34.65 -9.10 35.75
CA VAL A 417 -33.49 -8.73 36.56
C VAL A 417 -32.26 -9.15 35.77
N GLN A 418 -31.37 -8.20 35.49
CA GLN A 418 -30.03 -8.49 34.95
C GLN A 418 -29.26 -9.17 36.08
N ILE A 419 -28.85 -10.43 35.86
CA ILE A 419 -28.24 -11.29 36.90
C ILE A 419 -26.75 -11.02 36.99
#